data_AF-A0A835FLQ7-F1
#
_entry.id   AF-A0A835FLQ7-F1
#
_cell.length_a   1.000
_cell.length_b   1.000
_cell.length_c   1.000
_cell.angle_alpha   90.00
_cell.angle_beta   90.00
_cell.angle_gamma   90.00
#
_symmetry.space_group_name_H-M   'P 1'
#
loop_
_entity.id
_entity.type
_entity.pdbx_description
1 polymer ?
#
loop_
_entity_poly.entity_id
_entity_poly.type
_entity_poly.pdbx_seq_one_letter_code
_entity_poly.pdbx_strand_id
1 'polypeptide(L)'
;MRSKEGEKKRAYLTLEELRQLPEDTNTYKTVGKEFILEPKSVLLNEQEQKFNDSESAIASMQTSKEYLEKQIGELENNIKELLQQDPGLARQILSMTVQ
;
A
#
# COMPACT_ATOMS: atom_id res chain seq x y z
N MET A 1 -0.22 2.65 -2.28
CA MET A 1 -1.19 1.55 -2.45
C MET A 1 -1.26 1.06 -3.90
N ARG A 2 -1.71 1.87 -4.87
CA ARG A 2 -1.84 1.45 -6.30
C ARG A 2 -0.59 0.81 -6.93
N SER A 3 0.62 1.30 -6.64
CA SER A 3 1.86 0.67 -7.12
C SER A 3 2.01 -0.76 -6.60
N LYS A 4 1.81 -0.94 -5.29
CA LYS A 4 1.94 -2.24 -4.61
C LYS A 4 0.85 -3.22 -5.03
N GLU A 5 -0.37 -2.75 -5.30
CA GLU A 5 -1.42 -3.57 -5.89
C GLU A 5 -1.03 -4.07 -7.29
N GLY A 6 -0.40 -3.21 -8.09
CA GLY A 6 0.14 -3.59 -9.40
C GLY A 6 1.28 -4.61 -9.28
N GLU A 7 2.21 -4.43 -8.34
CA GLU A 7 3.28 -5.39 -8.05
C GLU A 7 2.72 -6.74 -7.60
N LYS A 8 1.77 -6.75 -6.66
CA LYS A 8 1.06 -7.95 -6.21
C LYS A 8 0.38 -8.67 -7.37
N LYS A 9 -0.34 -7.94 -8.22
CA LYS A 9 -1.05 -8.53 -9.36
C LYS A 9 -0.10 -9.17 -10.35
N ARG A 10 1.00 -8.49 -10.71
CA ARG A 10 2.03 -9.07 -11.59
C ARG A 10 2.63 -10.33 -10.95
N ALA A 11 2.92 -10.27 -9.66
CA ALA A 11 3.46 -11.41 -8.94
C ALA A 11 2.55 -12.63 -8.98
N TYR A 12 1.29 -12.42 -8.65
CA TYR A 12 0.27 -13.46 -8.69
C TYR A 12 0.13 -14.08 -10.08
N LEU A 13 0.01 -13.27 -11.13
CA LEU A 13 -0.13 -13.77 -12.50
C LEU A 13 1.09 -14.60 -12.92
N THR A 14 2.31 -14.13 -12.63
CA THR A 14 3.52 -14.89 -12.93
C THR A 14 3.58 -16.21 -12.14
N LEU A 15 3.14 -16.26 -10.88
CA LEU A 15 3.05 -17.50 -10.12
C LEU A 15 2.11 -18.51 -10.78
N GLU A 16 0.93 -18.07 -11.21
CA GLU A 16 -0.06 -18.95 -11.84
C GLU A 16 0.45 -19.55 -13.16
N GLU A 17 1.22 -18.78 -13.93
CA GLU A 17 1.89 -19.29 -15.14
C GLU A 17 3.00 -20.30 -14.79
N LEU A 18 3.84 -20.01 -13.79
CA LEU A 18 4.92 -20.91 -13.37
C LEU A 18 4.39 -22.24 -12.82
N ARG A 19 3.27 -22.22 -12.11
CA ARG A 19 2.65 -23.42 -11.54
C ARG A 19 2.16 -24.41 -12.60
N GLN A 20 1.85 -23.94 -13.81
CA GLN A 20 1.41 -24.79 -14.92
C GLN A 20 2.55 -25.51 -15.64
N LEU A 21 3.80 -25.06 -15.44
CA LEU A 21 4.96 -25.68 -16.06
C LEU A 21 5.38 -26.97 -15.31
N PRO A 22 6.03 -27.93 -15.99
CA PRO A 22 6.69 -29.07 -15.33
C PRO A 22 7.70 -28.63 -14.26
N GLU A 23 8.00 -29.49 -13.27
CA GLU A 23 8.92 -29.15 -12.17
C GLU A 23 10.39 -29.02 -12.60
N ASP A 24 10.80 -29.79 -13.61
CA ASP A 24 12.14 -29.84 -14.19
C ASP A 24 12.41 -28.70 -15.21
N THR A 25 11.45 -27.80 -15.38
CA THR A 25 11.59 -26.68 -16.31
C THR A 25 12.61 -25.66 -15.80
N ASN A 26 13.56 -25.29 -16.65
CA ASN A 26 14.42 -24.14 -16.39
C ASN A 26 13.73 -22.85 -16.85
N THR A 27 14.03 -21.77 -16.13
CA THR A 27 13.50 -20.42 -16.34
C THR A 27 14.63 -19.43 -16.49
N TYR A 28 14.34 -18.23 -17.00
CA TYR A 28 15.31 -17.16 -17.09
C TYR A 28 14.93 -16.03 -16.15
N LYS A 29 15.78 -15.77 -15.16
CA LYS A 29 15.65 -14.65 -14.24
C LYS A 29 16.43 -13.45 -14.76
N THR A 30 15.81 -12.28 -14.78
CA THR A 30 16.47 -11.03 -15.17
C THR A 30 17.37 -10.51 -14.05
N VAL A 31 18.63 -10.18 -14.37
CA VAL A 31 19.57 -9.46 -13.50
C VAL A 31 20.11 -8.27 -14.28
N GLY A 32 19.60 -7.07 -13.98
CA GLY A 32 19.90 -5.88 -14.77
C GLY A 32 19.38 -6.03 -16.20
N LYS A 33 20.30 -6.11 -17.18
CA LYS A 33 19.98 -6.33 -18.61
C LYS A 33 20.23 -7.78 -19.06
N GLU A 34 20.74 -8.62 -18.18
CA GLU A 34 21.09 -10.01 -18.45
C GLU A 34 19.99 -10.96 -17.98
N PHE A 35 19.99 -12.18 -18.51
CA PHE A 35 19.06 -13.25 -18.17
C PHE A 35 19.86 -14.50 -17.77
N ILE A 36 19.64 -14.98 -16.55
CA ILE A 36 20.35 -16.12 -15.97
C ILE A 36 19.42 -17.32 -15.96
N LEU A 37 19.92 -18.47 -16.43
CA LEU A 37 19.21 -19.74 -16.39
C LEU A 37 19.15 -20.26 -14.95
N GLU A 38 17.95 -20.46 -14.44
CA GLU A 38 17.70 -20.94 -13.08
C GLU A 38 16.55 -21.95 -13.08
N PRO A 39 16.53 -22.94 -12.17
CA PRO A 39 15.40 -23.85 -12.05
C PRO A 39 14.14 -23.07 -11.66
N LYS A 40 12.98 -23.52 -12.15
CA LYS A 40 11.68 -22.87 -11.90
C LYS A 40 11.40 -22.59 -10.42
N SER A 41 11.85 -23.47 -9.52
CA SER A 41 11.66 -23.33 -8.07
C SER A 41 12.21 -22.03 -7.52
N VAL A 42 13.34 -21.52 -8.06
CA VAL A 42 13.94 -20.25 -7.64
C VAL A 42 13.01 -19.09 -7.98
N LEU A 43 12.55 -19.01 -9.24
CA LEU A 43 11.67 -17.94 -9.68
C LEU A 43 10.29 -18.01 -9.00
N LEU A 44 9.78 -19.21 -8.71
CA LEU A 44 8.53 -19.43 -7.98
C LEU A 44 8.63 -18.86 -6.55
N ASN A 45 9.69 -19.20 -5.82
CA ASN A 45 9.92 -18.69 -4.46
C ASN A 45 10.09 -17.16 -4.44
N GLU A 46 10.82 -16.59 -5.40
CA GLU A 46 10.95 -15.14 -5.50
C GLU A 46 9.62 -14.45 -5.76
N GLN A 47 8.78 -15.07 -6.58
CA GLN A 47 7.51 -14.47 -6.93
C GLN A 47 6.49 -14.57 -5.80
N GLU A 48 6.54 -15.65 -5.02
CA GLU A 48 5.79 -15.83 -3.77
C GLU A 48 6.22 -14.80 -2.72
N GLN A 49 7.53 -14.61 -2.52
CA GLN A 49 8.03 -13.58 -1.61
C GLN A 49 7.55 -12.18 -2.03
N LYS A 50 7.68 -11.82 -3.31
CA LYS A 50 7.19 -10.53 -3.83
C LYS A 50 5.69 -10.33 -3.63
N PHE A 51 4.90 -11.39 -3.76
CA PHE A 51 3.46 -11.36 -3.52
C PHE A 51 3.18 -11.06 -2.04
N ASN A 52 3.81 -11.82 -1.13
CA ASN A 52 3.62 -11.69 0.32
C ASN A 52 4.10 -10.33 0.87
N ASP A 53 5.24 -9.84 0.37
CA ASP A 53 5.76 -8.51 0.72
C ASP A 53 4.79 -7.41 0.27
N SER A 54 4.22 -7.56 -0.93
CA SER A 54 3.26 -6.59 -1.47
C SER A 54 1.95 -6.61 -0.68
N GLU A 55 1.43 -7.78 -0.30
CA GLU A 55 0.26 -7.92 0.57
C GLU A 55 0.49 -7.25 1.93
N SER A 56 1.62 -7.56 2.57
CA SER A 56 1.97 -7.02 3.89
C SER A 56 2.10 -5.50 3.86
N ALA A 57 2.72 -4.95 2.80
CA ALA A 57 2.82 -3.51 2.61
C ALA A 57 1.45 -2.86 2.39
N ILE A 58 0.55 -3.47 1.60
CA ILE A 58 -0.80 -2.96 1.39
C ILE A 58 -1.58 -2.91 2.70
N ALA A 59 -1.55 -4.00 3.48
CA ALA A 59 -2.22 -4.09 4.77
C ALA A 59 -1.73 -3.01 5.75
N SER A 60 -0.40 -2.85 5.87
CA SER A 60 0.19 -1.81 6.72
C SER A 60 -0.22 -0.39 6.29
N MET A 61 -0.26 -0.12 4.97
CA MET A 61 -0.73 1.16 4.46
C MET A 61 -2.23 1.39 4.71
N GLN A 62 -3.06 0.35 4.65
CA GLN A 62 -4.49 0.42 4.98
C GLN A 62 -4.70 0.77 6.45
N THR A 63 -4.04 0.06 7.36
CA THR A 63 -4.10 0.35 8.79
C THR A 63 -3.63 1.78 9.09
N SER A 64 -2.54 2.22 8.46
CA SER A 64 -2.03 3.59 8.64
C SER A 64 -3.02 4.65 8.14
N LYS A 65 -3.68 4.38 7.01
CA LYS A 65 -4.71 5.27 6.46
C LYS A 65 -5.90 5.39 7.42
N GLU A 66 -6.46 4.28 7.87
CA GLU A 66 -7.60 4.27 8.80
C GLU A 66 -7.29 5.00 10.10
N TYR A 67 -6.08 4.81 10.63
CA TYR A 67 -5.62 5.51 11.82
C TYR A 67 -5.57 7.04 11.62
N LEU A 68 -5.07 7.51 10.48
CA LEU A 68 -5.02 8.94 10.17
C LEU A 68 -6.42 9.52 9.93
N GLU A 69 -7.31 8.80 9.24
CA GLU A 69 -8.70 9.21 9.03
C GLU A 69 -9.45 9.36 10.36
N LYS A 70 -9.22 8.45 11.31
CA LYS A 70 -9.78 8.56 12.66
C LYS A 70 -9.25 9.79 13.40
N GLN A 71 -7.95 10.05 13.36
CA GLN A 71 -7.36 11.23 14.00
C GLN A 71 -7.91 12.54 13.42
N ILE A 72 -8.11 12.61 12.09
CA ILE A 72 -8.73 13.78 11.46
C ILE A 72 -10.14 14.01 12.00
N GLY A 73 -10.97 12.96 12.07
CA GLY A 73 -12.31 13.07 12.62
C GLY A 73 -12.34 13.50 14.09
N GLU A 74 -11.43 12.97 14.91
CA GLU A 74 -11.27 13.37 16.32
C GLU A 74 -10.87 14.85 16.43
N LEU A 75 -9.89 15.30 15.64
CA LEU A 75 -9.45 16.70 15.62
C LEU A 75 -10.56 17.65 15.14
N GLU A 76 -11.30 17.27 14.10
CA GLU A 76 -12.44 18.06 13.61
C GLU A 76 -13.53 18.20 14.68
N ASN A 77 -13.82 17.14 15.42
CA ASN A 77 -14.80 17.19 16.52
C ASN A 77 -14.30 18.06 17.67
N ASN A 78 -13.03 17.90 18.07
CA ASN A 78 -12.43 18.74 19.11
C ASN A 78 -12.49 20.23 18.75
N ILE A 79 -12.23 20.59 17.49
CA ILE A 79 -12.34 21.99 17.02
C ILE A 79 -13.80 22.46 17.07
N LYS A 80 -14.76 21.65 16.62
CA LYS A 80 -16.18 22.02 16.69
C LYS A 80 -16.63 22.25 18.13
N GLU A 81 -16.23 21.38 19.05
CA GLU A 81 -16.54 21.53 20.48
C GLU A 81 -15.91 22.79 21.07
N LEU A 82 -14.65 23.10 20.74
CA LEU A 82 -13.97 24.31 21.20
C LEU A 82 -14.69 25.59 20.73
N LEU A 83 -15.11 25.63 19.46
CA LEU A 83 -15.84 26.76 18.88
C LEU A 83 -17.26 26.92 19.46
N GLN A 84 -17.90 25.80 19.84
CA GLN A 84 -19.20 25.83 20.51
C GLN A 84 -19.09 26.33 21.95
N GLN A 85 -18.02 25.97 22.66
CA GLN A 85 -17.76 26.41 24.02
C GLN A 85 -17.43 27.91 24.11
N ASP A 86 -16.75 28.47 23.10
CA ASP A 86 -16.43 29.89 23.03
C ASP A 86 -16.93 30.53 21.70
N PRO A 87 -18.17 31.05 21.68
CA PRO A 87 -18.72 31.78 20.55
C PRO A 87 -17.96 33.08 20.21
N GLY A 88 -17.23 33.66 21.16
CA GLY A 88 -16.39 34.83 20.96
C GLY A 88 -15.15 34.49 20.15
N LEU A 89 -14.48 33.39 20.49
CA LEU A 89 -13.38 32.82 19.72
C LEU A 89 -13.80 32.48 18.28
N ALA A 90 -14.98 31.88 18.09
CA ALA A 90 -15.51 31.59 16.77
C ALA A 90 -15.71 32.84 15.91
N ARG A 91 -16.26 33.92 16.47
CA ARG A 91 -16.40 35.21 15.77
C ARG A 91 -15.04 35.82 15.41
N GLN A 92 -14.06 35.73 16.31
CA GLN A 92 -12.73 36.28 16.09
C GLN A 92 -11.99 35.57 14.95
N ILE A 93 -12.06 34.23 14.90
CA ILE A 93 -11.49 33.42 13.80
C ILE A 93 -12.16 33.75 12.45
N LEU A 94 -13.50 33.86 12.42
CA LEU A 94 -14.24 34.21 11.21
C LEU A 94 -13.93 35.64 10.73
N SER A 95 -13.64 36.57 11.63
CA SER A 95 -13.24 37.93 11.24
C SER A 95 -11.83 38.03 10.65
N MET A 96 -10.93 37.08 10.97
CA MET A 96 -9.56 37.05 10.46
C MET A 96 -9.43 36.42 9.06
N THR A 97 -10.41 35.64 8.62
CA THR A 97 -10.39 34.95 7.32
C THR A 97 -11.00 35.77 6.17
N VAL A 98 -11.48 36.99 6.42
CA VAL A 98 -12.11 37.90 5.43
C VAL A 98 -11.19 39.07 5.02
N GLN A 99 -9.86 38.88 5.01
CA GLN A 99 -8.90 39.83 4.44
C GLN A 99 -8.13 39.23 3.27
#